data_AF-A0A2D9S688-F1
#
_entry.id   AF-A0A2D9S688-F1
#
_cell.length_a   1.000
_cell.length_b   1.000
_cell.length_c   1.000
_cell.angle_alpha   90.00
_cell.angle_beta   90.00
_cell.angle_gamma   90.00
#
_symmetry.space_group_name_H-M   'P 1'
#
loop_
_entity.id
_entity.type
_entity.pdbx_description
1 polymer ?
#
loop_
_entity_poly.entity_id
_entity_poly.type
_entity_poly.pdbx_seq_one_letter_code
_entity_poly.pdbx_strand_id
1 'polypeptide(L)'
;MNSPNSETQKRFSNLLELAKRSKFKGERNNALSAARRIAKKHGMTIKEFEKGTSKIKDTNSRPWSNKSRQKKENIANELFKNINDSYYEKERWQRAVNSAKARGLDENI
;
A
#
# COMPACT_ATOMS: atom_id res chain seq x y z
N MET A 1 -3.37 3.82 -24.56
CA MET A 1 -3.66 3.44 -23.17
C MET A 1 -2.90 2.14 -22.89
N ASN A 2 -1.95 2.14 -21.93
CA ASN A 2 -1.15 0.95 -21.65
C ASN A 2 -1.91 0.01 -20.72
N SER A 3 -2.32 -1.14 -21.25
CA SER A 3 -2.91 -2.22 -20.44
C SER A 3 -2.00 -2.55 -19.25
N PRO A 4 -2.56 -2.64 -18.02
CA PRO A 4 -1.77 -2.97 -16.85
C PRO A 4 -1.28 -4.41 -16.92
N ASN A 5 -0.02 -4.64 -16.54
CA ASN A 5 0.53 -5.98 -16.37
C ASN A 5 -0.21 -6.71 -15.24
N SER A 6 -0.18 -8.06 -15.24
CA SER A 6 -0.83 -8.92 -14.25
C SER A 6 -0.46 -8.56 -12.81
N GLU A 7 0.80 -8.20 -12.56
CA GLU A 7 1.28 -7.76 -11.25
C GLU A 7 0.66 -6.43 -10.83
N THR A 8 0.49 -5.47 -11.74
CA THR A 8 -0.17 -4.19 -11.46
C THR A 8 -1.65 -4.39 -11.12
N GLN A 9 -2.34 -5.28 -11.83
CA GLN A 9 -3.73 -5.63 -11.54
C GLN A 9 -3.85 -6.30 -10.17
N LYS A 10 -2.94 -7.21 -9.82
CA LYS A 10 -2.90 -7.87 -8.52
C LYS A 10 -2.66 -6.87 -7.38
N ARG A 11 -1.70 -5.96 -7.54
CA ARG A 11 -1.44 -4.88 -6.57
C ARG A 11 -2.65 -3.98 -6.39
N PHE A 12 -3.31 -3.62 -7.48
CA PHE A 12 -4.55 -2.83 -7.44
C PHE A 12 -5.64 -3.54 -6.63
N SER A 13 -5.88 -4.83 -6.91
CA SER A 13 -6.85 -5.64 -6.16
C SER A 13 -6.52 -5.72 -4.66
N ASN A 14 -5.25 -5.97 -4.31
CA ASN A 14 -4.81 -6.06 -2.91
C ASN A 14 -5.02 -4.74 -2.14
N LEU A 15 -4.73 -3.59 -2.78
CA LEU A 15 -4.94 -2.27 -2.16
C LEU A 15 -6.42 -2.01 -1.87
N LEU A 16 -7.29 -2.43 -2.79
CA LEU A 16 -8.71 -2.30 -2.62
C LEU A 16 -9.25 -3.23 -1.52
N GLU A 17 -8.75 -4.47 -1.44
CA GLU A 17 -9.06 -5.39 -0.33
C GLU A 17 -8.60 -4.84 1.03
N LEU A 18 -7.39 -4.28 1.09
CA LEU A 18 -6.85 -3.64 2.30
C LEU A 18 -7.75 -2.48 2.75
N ALA A 19 -8.18 -1.64 1.81
CA ALA A 19 -9.10 -0.54 2.10
C ALA A 19 -10.47 -1.03 2.64
N LYS A 20 -10.96 -2.19 2.17
CA LYS A 20 -12.21 -2.80 2.68
C LYS A 20 -12.05 -3.37 4.07
N ARG A 21 -10.92 -4.04 4.36
CA ARG A 21 -10.72 -4.80 5.60
C ARG A 21 -10.16 -3.95 6.75
N SER A 22 -9.49 -2.83 6.45
CA SER A 22 -8.85 -2.03 7.49
C SER A 22 -9.85 -1.31 8.39
N LYS A 23 -9.66 -1.47 9.71
CA LYS A 23 -10.39 -0.77 10.76
C LYS A 23 -9.95 0.69 10.90
N PHE A 24 -8.72 1.01 10.49
CA PHE A 24 -8.13 2.33 10.68
C PHE A 24 -8.39 3.26 9.49
N LYS A 25 -8.94 4.45 9.75
CA LYS A 25 -9.28 5.44 8.72
C LYS A 25 -8.07 5.86 7.88
N GLY A 26 -6.90 6.04 8.51
CA GLY A 26 -5.66 6.43 7.82
C GLY A 26 -5.21 5.37 6.80
N GLU A 27 -5.21 4.10 7.19
CA GLU A 27 -4.85 2.99 6.29
C GLU A 27 -5.82 2.87 5.10
N ARG A 28 -7.14 2.95 5.35
CA ARG A 28 -8.14 2.95 4.27
C ARG A 28 -7.89 4.06 3.26
N ASN A 29 -7.68 5.29 3.75
CA ASN A 29 -7.46 6.46 2.90
C ASN A 29 -6.16 6.34 2.09
N ASN A 30 -5.09 5.83 2.72
CA ASN A 30 -3.81 5.61 2.05
C ASN A 30 -3.94 4.55 0.95
N ALA A 31 -4.57 3.40 1.26
CA ALA A 31 -4.78 2.31 0.31
C ALA A 31 -5.63 2.75 -0.89
N LEU A 32 -6.73 3.48 -0.65
CA LEU A 32 -7.56 4.07 -1.71
C LEU A 32 -6.78 5.07 -2.57
N SER A 33 -5.96 5.92 -1.94
CA SER A 33 -5.14 6.90 -2.68
C SER A 33 -4.10 6.21 -3.57
N ALA A 34 -3.48 5.13 -3.09
CA ALA A 34 -2.58 4.31 -3.87
C ALA A 34 -3.29 3.63 -5.05
N ALA A 35 -4.47 3.06 -4.82
CA ALA A 35 -5.30 2.49 -5.88
C ALA A 35 -5.68 3.55 -6.93
N ARG A 36 -6.03 4.78 -6.51
CA ARG A 36 -6.32 5.92 -7.42
C ARG A 36 -5.15 6.26 -8.33
N ARG A 37 -3.92 6.23 -7.83
CA ARG A 37 -2.72 6.47 -8.65
C ARG A 37 -2.55 5.40 -9.73
N ILE A 38 -2.69 4.12 -9.36
CA ILE A 38 -2.59 3.00 -10.30
C ILE A 38 -3.70 3.06 -11.35
N ALA A 39 -4.93 3.35 -10.92
CA ALA A 39 -6.08 3.50 -11.79
C ALA A 39 -5.88 4.62 -12.83
N LYS A 40 -5.47 5.82 -12.39
CA LYS A 40 -5.18 6.95 -13.29
C LYS A 40 -4.07 6.62 -14.30
N LYS A 41 -3.00 5.95 -13.86
CA LYS A 41 -1.85 5.60 -14.70
C LYS A 41 -2.21 4.61 -15.82
N HIS A 42 -3.15 3.70 -15.56
CA HIS A 42 -3.49 2.59 -16.46
C HIS A 42 -4.91 2.67 -17.05
N GLY A 43 -5.63 3.77 -16.82
CA GLY A 43 -7.01 3.92 -17.28
C GLY A 43 -8.01 2.95 -16.64
N MET A 44 -7.75 2.46 -15.42
CA MET A 44 -8.68 1.60 -14.68
C MET A 44 -9.68 2.41 -13.86
N THR A 45 -10.82 1.81 -13.51
CA THR A 45 -11.88 2.46 -12.70
C THR A 45 -11.95 1.89 -11.29
N ILE A 46 -12.21 2.75 -10.30
CA ILE A 46 -12.37 2.37 -8.87
C ILE A 46 -13.85 2.34 -8.47
N LYS A 47 -14.78 2.53 -9.42
CA LYS A 47 -16.22 2.70 -9.17
C LYS A 47 -16.85 1.58 -8.32
N GLU A 48 -16.30 0.37 -8.34
CA GLU A 48 -16.75 -0.75 -7.50
C GLU A 48 -16.45 -0.60 -6.00
N PHE A 49 -15.55 0.30 -5.60
CA PHE A 49 -15.17 0.49 -4.19
C PHE A 49 -15.67 1.81 -3.59
N GLU A 50 -16.10 2.79 -4.40
CA GLU A 50 -16.71 4.02 -3.89
C GLU A 50 -18.14 3.80 -3.34
N LYS A 51 -18.82 2.73 -3.76
CA LYS A 51 -20.18 2.37 -3.29
C LYS A 51 -20.23 1.70 -1.91
N GLY A 52 -19.10 1.46 -1.24
CA GLY A 52 -19.00 0.54 -0.10
C GLY A 52 -18.79 1.13 1.29
N THR A 53 -18.89 2.45 1.52
CA THR A 53 -18.63 3.04 2.86
C THR A 53 -19.86 3.16 3.76
N SER A 54 -21.04 2.69 3.35
CA SER A 54 -22.23 2.69 4.21
C SER A 54 -22.55 1.27 4.70
N LYS A 55 -22.43 1.09 6.02
CA LYS A 55 -22.89 -0.04 6.85
C LYS A 55 -21.94 -1.25 6.90
N ILE A 56 -20.88 -1.13 7.71
CA ILE A 56 -20.31 -2.29 8.39
C ILE A 56 -21.34 -2.70 9.45
N LYS A 57 -22.11 -3.76 9.16
CA LYS A 57 -22.69 -4.60 10.21
C LYS A 57 -21.74 -5.77 10.38
N ASP A 58 -21.11 -5.84 11.55
CA ASP A 58 -20.30 -6.97 11.96
C ASP A 58 -21.18 -8.22 12.02
N THR A 59 -21.07 -9.14 11.06
CA THR A 59 -21.69 -10.45 11.18
C THR A 59 -20.76 -11.55 10.66
N ASN A 60 -20.21 -12.29 11.61
CA ASN A 60 -19.81 -13.70 11.55
C ASN A 60 -18.73 -14.12 10.53
N SER A 61 -17.50 -14.19 11.04
CA SER A 61 -16.38 -14.95 10.49
C SER A 61 -16.68 -16.46 10.54
N ARG A 62 -16.78 -17.12 9.38
CA ARG A 62 -16.67 -18.60 9.27
C ARG A 62 -15.30 -18.97 8.68
N PRO A 63 -14.67 -20.07 9.12
CA PRO A 63 -13.30 -20.41 8.74
C PRO A 63 -13.30 -21.17 7.42
N TRP A 64 -12.63 -20.63 6.39
CA TRP A 64 -12.43 -21.35 5.14
C TRP A 64 -11.13 -22.15 5.20
N SER A 65 -11.27 -23.47 5.06
CA SER A 65 -10.21 -24.46 5.11
C SER A 65 -9.34 -24.51 3.84
N ASN A 66 -8.06 -24.79 4.09
CA ASN A 66 -6.92 -25.13 3.23
C ASN A 66 -7.15 -25.53 1.76
N LYS A 67 -6.45 -24.85 0.83
CA LYS A 67 -5.73 -25.52 -0.29
C LYS A 67 -4.62 -24.63 -0.90
N SER A 68 -3.47 -25.27 -1.15
CA SER A 68 -2.22 -24.77 -1.79
C SER A 68 -1.20 -24.02 -0.91
N ARG A 69 -0.58 -24.79 -0.01
CA ARG A 69 0.81 -24.59 0.43
C ARG A 69 1.73 -24.78 -0.78
N GLN A 70 2.40 -23.70 -1.20
CA GLN A 70 3.79 -23.62 -1.67
C GLN A 70 3.93 -22.34 -2.52
N LYS A 71 4.81 -21.42 -2.08
CA LYS A 71 5.13 -20.12 -2.70
C LYS A 71 4.22 -18.92 -2.35
N LYS A 72 3.85 -18.75 -1.08
CA LYS A 72 3.23 -17.50 -0.57
C LYS A 72 3.79 -17.01 0.78
N GLU A 73 4.92 -17.55 1.23
CA GLU A 73 5.35 -17.32 2.62
C GLU A 73 6.17 -16.03 2.82
N ASN A 74 6.61 -15.38 1.74
CA ASN A 74 7.52 -14.22 1.88
C ASN A 74 6.93 -12.87 1.50
N ILE A 75 5.78 -12.79 0.82
CA ILE A 75 5.25 -11.49 0.35
C ILE A 75 4.76 -10.63 1.52
N ALA A 76 4.06 -11.23 2.48
CA ALA A 76 3.62 -10.52 3.67
C ALA A 76 4.83 -10.05 4.49
N ASN A 77 5.81 -10.94 4.72
CA ASN A 77 7.02 -10.62 5.46
C ASN A 77 7.88 -9.53 4.77
N GLU A 78 7.97 -9.51 3.44
CA GLU A 78 8.64 -8.44 2.69
C GLU A 78 7.89 -7.09 2.76
N LEU A 79 6.55 -7.11 2.68
CA LEU A 79 5.74 -5.90 2.82
C LEU A 79 5.83 -5.32 4.24
N PHE A 80 5.85 -6.16 5.28
CA PHE A 80 6.00 -5.73 6.67
C PHE A 80 7.43 -5.28 7.01
N LYS A 81 8.48 -5.85 6.39
CA LYS A 81 9.86 -5.35 6.51
C LYS A 81 9.98 -3.89 6.06
N ASN A 82 9.42 -3.57 4.89
CA ASN A 82 9.42 -2.20 4.34
C ASN A 82 8.70 -1.17 5.23
N ILE A 83 7.75 -1.57 6.07
CA ILE A 83 7.05 -0.66 6.98
C ILE A 83 7.96 -0.30 8.17
N ASN A 84 8.67 -1.29 8.73
CA ASN A 84 9.64 -1.07 9.82
C ASN A 84 10.89 -0.31 9.36
N ASP A 85 11.30 -0.48 8.10
CA ASP A 85 12.46 0.23 7.53
C ASP A 85 12.22 1.75 7.38
N SER A 86 10.97 2.21 7.41
CA SER A 86 10.65 3.64 7.23
C SER A 86 11.23 4.55 8.31
N TYR A 87 11.42 4.04 9.53
CA TYR A 87 12.01 4.84 10.61
C TYR A 87 13.52 4.99 10.41
N TYR A 88 14.22 3.89 10.15
CA TYR A 88 15.67 3.88 9.92
C TYR A 88 16.05 4.65 8.65
N GLU A 89 15.26 4.56 7.57
CA GLU A 89 15.50 5.31 6.35
C GLU A 89 15.35 6.83 6.57
N LYS A 90 14.38 7.25 7.39
CA LYS A 90 14.21 8.67 7.77
C LYS A 90 15.40 9.18 8.57
N GLU A 91 15.88 8.43 9.56
CA GLU A 91 17.08 8.83 10.31
C GLU A 91 18.30 8.92 9.40
N ARG A 92 18.47 7.95 8.49
CA ARG A 92 19.58 7.94 7.54
C ARG A 92 19.54 9.15 6.61
N TRP A 93 18.37 9.48 6.07
CA TRP A 93 18.17 10.68 5.26
C TRP A 93 18.46 11.96 6.06
N GLN A 94 17.96 12.06 7.29
CA GLN A 94 18.18 13.23 8.14
C GLN A 94 19.67 13.44 8.45
N ARG A 95 20.42 12.36 8.72
CA ARG A 95 21.88 12.41 8.92
C ARG A 95 22.60 12.88 7.65
N ALA A 96 22.21 12.36 6.48
CA ALA A 96 22.77 12.78 5.20
C ALA A 96 22.54 14.29 4.94
N VAL A 97 21.31 14.78 5.14
CA VAL A 97 20.96 16.21 5.01
C VAL A 97 21.76 17.06 5.99
N ASN A 98 21.81 16.68 7.27
CA ASN A 98 22.58 17.41 8.27
C ASN A 98 24.07 17.47 7.91
N SER A 99 24.64 16.37 7.38
CA SER A 99 26.03 16.36 6.92
C SER A 99 26.26 17.23 5.68
N ALA A 100 25.29 17.32 4.77
CA ALA A 100 25.35 18.18 3.60
C ALA A 100 25.30 19.67 4.01
N LYS A 101 24.39 20.02 4.94
CA LYS A 101 24.32 21.35 5.55
C LYS A 101 25.61 21.75 6.26
N ALA A 102 26.17 20.85 7.07
CA ALA A 102 27.43 21.11 7.76
C ALA A 102 28.61 21.34 6.79
N ARG A 103 28.52 20.83 5.56
CA ARG A 103 29.50 21.03 4.50
C ARG A 103 29.19 22.23 3.60
N GLY A 104 28.11 22.97 3.86
CA GLY A 104 27.65 24.08 3.00
C GLY A 104 27.16 23.63 1.61
N LEU A 105 26.81 22.35 1.45
CA LEU A 105 26.40 21.77 0.15
C LEU A 105 24.89 21.80 -0.09
N ASP A 106 24.11 22.32 0.88
CA ASP A 106 22.64 22.34 0.85
C ASP A 106 22.05 23.70 0.40
N GLU A 107 22.89 24.63 -0.06
CA GLU A 107 22.45 26.00 -0.43
C GLU A 107 21.88 26.14 -1.86
N ASN A 108 21.72 25.05 -2.62
CA ASN A 108 21.23 25.10 -4.02
C ASN A 108 20.43 23.85 -4.45
N ILE A 109 19.32 23.54 -3.77
CA ILE A 109 18.32 22.54 -4.22
C ILE A 109 16.91 23.11 -4.09
#